data_AF-A0A1C6KTM9-F1
#
_entry.id   AF-A0A1C6KTM9-F1
#
_cell.length_a   1.000
_cell.length_b   1.000
_cell.length_c   1.000
_cell.angle_alpha   90.00
_cell.angle_beta   90.00
_cell.angle_gamma   90.00
#
_symmetry.space_group_name_H-M   'P 1'
#
loop_
_entity.id
_entity.type
_entity.pdbx_description
1 polymer ?
#
loop_
_entity_poly.entity_id
_entity_poly.type
_entity_poly.pdbx_seq_one_letter_code
_entity_poly.pdbx_strand_id
1 'polypeptide(L)'
;MERISSSFFMLSLLMYYIPKIFKIKKLRYVKLHIFTGSISIITMVTAFVLKIGQDDFIKYIGFSIIMILIGVTGYLLKNNPKLYRKLHVISTISFFVYLFISIKFF
;
A
#
# COMPACT_ATOMS: atom_id res chain seq x y z
N MET A 1 -1.73 14.68 -4.32
CA MET A 1 -1.47 13.76 -3.19
C MET A 1 -1.36 12.29 -3.63
N GLU A 2 -2.03 11.84 -4.69
CA GLU A 2 -1.87 10.48 -5.25
C GLU A 2 -0.42 10.11 -5.53
N ARG A 3 0.32 10.96 -6.26
CA ARG A 3 1.73 10.70 -6.58
C ARG A 3 2.59 10.49 -5.33
N ILE A 4 2.26 11.18 -4.24
CA ILE A 4 2.97 11.06 -2.96
C ILE A 4 2.67 9.69 -2.33
N SER A 5 1.39 9.33 -2.23
CA SER A 5 0.98 8.02 -1.70
C SER A 5 1.61 6.88 -2.48
N SER A 6 1.51 6.89 -3.82
CA SER A 6 2.10 5.87 -4.68
C SER A 6 3.63 5.82 -4.61
N SER A 7 4.30 6.97 -4.45
CA SER A 7 5.75 7.01 -4.28
C SER A 7 6.19 6.38 -2.95
N PHE A 8 5.51 6.71 -1.85
CA PHE A 8 5.77 6.09 -0.55
C PHE A 8 5.42 4.60 -0.53
N PHE A 9 4.37 4.19 -1.25
CA PHE A 9 4.02 2.78 -1.42
C PHE A 9 5.13 2.01 -2.14
N MET A 10 5.60 2.54 -3.26
CA MET A 10 6.71 1.95 -4.01
C MET A 10 7.98 1.91 -3.16
N LEU A 11 8.31 3.01 -2.46
CA LEU A 11 9.46 3.07 -1.56
C LEU A 11 9.38 2.00 -0.47
N SER A 12 8.19 1.82 0.13
CA SER A 12 7.95 0.77 1.13
C SER A 12 8.24 -0.63 0.58
N LEU A 13 7.81 -0.94 -0.65
CA LEU A 13 8.11 -2.21 -1.30
C LEU A 13 9.61 -2.39 -1.54
N LEU A 14 10.29 -1.37 -2.07
CA LEU A 14 11.74 -1.41 -2.32
C LEU A 14 12.53 -1.63 -1.02
N MET A 15 12.16 -0.92 0.05
CA MET A 15 12.79 -1.05 1.37
C MET A 15 12.66 -2.45 1.97
N TYR A 16 11.62 -3.20 1.61
CA TYR A 16 11.46 -4.58 2.04
C TYR A 16 12.11 -5.60 1.09
N TYR A 17 11.86 -5.48 -0.22
CA TYR A 17 12.24 -6.50 -1.20
C TYR A 17 13.70 -6.41 -1.64
N ILE A 18 14.31 -5.21 -1.76
CA ILE A 18 15.73 -5.09 -2.14
C ILE A 18 16.61 -5.82 -1.11
N PRO A 19 16.55 -5.53 0.20
CA PRO A 19 17.38 -6.23 1.18
C PRO A 19 17.09 -7.73 1.21
N LYS A 20 15.83 -8.12 0.98
CA LYS A 20 15.42 -9.52 0.94
C LYS A 20 16.05 -10.30 -0.22
N ILE A 21 16.21 -9.69 -1.41
CA ILE A 21 16.92 -10.27 -2.56
C ILE A 21 18.38 -10.56 -2.18
N PHE A 22 19.03 -9.63 -1.49
CA PHE A 22 20.40 -9.80 -0.97
C PHE A 22 20.50 -10.65 0.30
N LYS A 23 19.41 -11.30 0.73
CA LYS A 23 19.32 -12.12 1.96
C LYS A 23 19.67 -11.35 3.25
N ILE A 24 19.58 -10.02 3.24
CA ILE A 24 19.86 -9.14 4.39
C ILE A 24 18.63 -9.13 5.31
N LYS A 25 18.74 -9.77 6.48
CA LYS A 25 17.64 -9.90 7.45
C LYS A 25 17.72 -8.86 8.59
N LYS A 26 17.86 -7.57 8.27
CA LYS A 26 17.90 -6.52 9.30
C LYS A 26 16.50 -5.99 9.63
N LEU A 27 16.15 -5.98 10.92
CA LEU A 27 14.90 -5.42 11.44
C LEU A 27 14.66 -3.97 11.02
N ARG A 28 15.73 -3.19 10.81
CA ARG A 28 15.66 -1.79 10.34
C ARG A 28 14.87 -1.66 9.03
N TYR A 29 15.05 -2.59 8.09
CA TYR A 29 14.34 -2.54 6.80
C TYR A 29 12.86 -2.85 6.94
N VAL A 30 12.49 -3.75 7.85
CA VAL A 30 11.08 -4.01 8.19
C VAL A 30 10.45 -2.78 8.83
N LYS A 31 11.16 -2.11 9.75
CA LYS A 31 10.69 -0.85 10.35
C LYS A 31 10.51 0.25 9.30
N LEU A 32 11.45 0.40 8.37
CA LEU A 32 11.36 1.36 7.27
C LEU A 32 10.19 1.05 6.32
N HIS A 33 9.98 -0.23 5.98
CA HIS A 33 8.84 -0.68 5.19
C HIS A 33 7.52 -0.29 5.85
N ILE A 34 7.36 -0.59 7.14
CA ILE A 34 6.16 -0.23 7.91
C ILE A 34 5.99 1.29 7.96
N PHE A 35 7.04 2.05 8.27
CA PHE A 35 6.98 3.50 8.38
C PHE A 35 6.55 4.17 7.06
N THR A 36 7.24 3.84 5.96
CA THR A 36 6.92 4.38 4.64
C THR A 36 5.55 3.91 4.12
N GLY A 37 5.17 2.67 4.43
CA GLY A 37 3.85 2.12 4.12
C GLY A 37 2.73 2.86 4.87
N SER A 38 2.91 3.16 6.15
CA SER A 38 1.96 3.94 6.95
C SER A 38 1.77 5.37 6.39
N ILE A 39 2.85 6.04 5.99
CA ILE A 39 2.77 7.36 5.34
C ILE A 39 1.95 7.27 4.04
N SER A 40 2.16 6.22 3.26
CA SER A 40 1.40 5.98 2.03
C SER A 40 -0.10 5.83 2.30
N ILE A 41 -0.49 5.09 3.35
CA ILE A 41 -1.90 4.93 3.74
C ILE A 41 -2.49 6.27 4.17
N ILE A 42 -1.81 7.01 5.05
CA ILE A 42 -2.29 8.31 5.55
C ILE A 42 -2.52 9.27 4.37
N THR A 43 -1.54 9.37 3.47
CA THR A 43 -1.64 10.24 2.29
C THR A 43 -2.76 9.83 1.33
N MET A 44 -3.06 8.53 1.20
CA MET A 44 -4.21 8.05 0.42
C MET A 44 -5.53 8.46 1.07
N VAL A 45 -5.68 8.28 2.39
CA VAL A 45 -6.89 8.69 3.12
C VAL A 45 -7.09 10.21 3.05
N THR A 46 -6.03 11.01 3.18
CA THR A 46 -6.11 12.46 2.97
C THR A 46 -6.54 12.80 1.54
N ALA A 47 -5.97 12.13 0.54
CA ALA A 47 -6.35 12.35 -0.86
C ALA A 47 -7.83 12.01 -1.10
N PHE A 48 -8.32 10.92 -0.52
CA PHE A 48 -9.73 10.53 -0.57
C PHE A 48 -10.65 11.60 -0.01
N VAL A 49 -10.37 12.13 1.19
CA VAL A 49 -11.18 13.19 1.81
C VAL A 49 -11.20 14.45 0.95
N LEU A 50 -10.04 14.87 0.43
CA LEU A 50 -9.93 16.07 -0.40
C LEU A 50 -10.63 15.95 -1.76
N LYS A 51 -10.93 14.73 -2.19
CA LYS A 51 -11.51 14.43 -3.50
C LYS A 51 -13.01 14.21 -3.47
N ILE A 52 -13.64 14.26 -2.29
CA ILE A 52 -15.09 14.19 -2.15
C ILE A 52 -15.74 15.28 -3.02
N GLY A 53 -16.69 14.87 -3.88
CA GLY A 53 -17.44 15.77 -4.76
C GLY A 53 -16.74 16.15 -6.06
N GLN A 54 -15.54 15.61 -6.34
CA GLN A 54 -14.87 15.79 -7.63
C GLN A 54 -15.19 14.62 -8.58
N ASP A 55 -15.13 14.88 -9.90
CA ASP A 55 -15.45 13.88 -10.94
C ASP A 55 -14.61 12.61 -10.83
N ASP A 56 -13.37 12.74 -10.35
CA ASP A 56 -12.43 11.63 -10.20
C ASP A 56 -12.49 10.95 -8.82
N PHE A 57 -13.45 11.31 -7.95
CA PHE A 57 -13.57 10.77 -6.59
C PHE A 57 -13.67 9.24 -6.53
N ILE A 58 -14.41 8.64 -7.47
CA ILE A 58 -14.71 7.20 -7.46
C ILE A 58 -13.42 6.36 -7.45
N LYS A 59 -12.39 6.79 -8.19
CA LYS A 59 -11.12 6.05 -8.21
C LYS A 59 -10.46 5.99 -6.84
N TYR A 60 -10.60 7.05 -6.02
CA TYR A 60 -10.01 7.13 -4.68
C TYR A 60 -10.71 6.25 -3.65
N ILE A 61 -11.98 5.90 -3.86
CA ILE A 61 -12.67 4.92 -3.01
C ILE A 61 -11.92 3.58 -3.08
N GLY A 62 -11.70 3.07 -4.29
CA GLY A 62 -11.03 1.79 -4.50
C GLY A 62 -9.59 1.78 -3.99
N PHE A 63 -8.81 2.83 -4.31
CA PHE A 63 -7.44 2.93 -3.79
C PHE A 63 -7.39 2.98 -2.26
N SER A 64 -8.30 3.72 -1.61
CA SER A 64 -8.36 3.80 -0.15
C SER A 64 -8.67 2.45 0.50
N ILE A 65 -9.66 1.72 -0.03
CA ILE A 65 -10.03 0.39 0.46
C ILE A 65 -8.84 -0.57 0.36
N ILE A 66 -8.16 -0.60 -0.80
CA ILE A 66 -7.00 -1.48 -1.01
C ILE A 66 -5.86 -1.09 -0.07
N MET A 67 -5.55 0.19 0.08
CA MET A 67 -4.48 0.66 0.96
C MET A 67 -4.75 0.32 2.44
N ILE A 68 -6.00 0.46 2.90
CA ILE A 68 -6.41 0.05 4.24
C ILE A 68 -6.26 -1.47 4.40
N LEU A 69 -6.71 -2.28 3.43
CA LEU A 69 -6.54 -3.74 3.45
C LEU A 69 -5.08 -4.15 3.56
N ILE A 70 -4.18 -3.50 2.82
CA ILE A 70 -2.73 -3.74 2.91
C ILE A 70 -2.23 -3.42 4.33
N GLY A 71 -2.63 -2.28 4.90
CA GLY A 71 -2.26 -1.89 6.27
C GLY A 71 -2.75 -2.88 7.32
N VAL A 72 -4.03 -3.25 7.27
CA VAL A 72 -4.67 -4.19 8.22
C VAL A 72 -4.03 -5.57 8.12
N THR A 73 -3.87 -6.11 6.90
CA THR A 73 -3.23 -7.42 6.70
C THR A 73 -1.76 -7.42 7.13
N GLY A 74 -1.05 -6.30 6.96
CA GLY A 74 0.32 -6.12 7.44
C GLY A 74 0.40 -6.11 8.97
N TYR A 75 -0.54 -5.44 9.64
CA TYR A 75 -0.63 -5.39 11.10
C TYR A 75 -0.98 -6.76 11.72
N LEU A 76 -1.92 -7.48 11.11
CA LEU A 76 -2.40 -8.79 11.59
C LEU A 76 -1.43 -9.94 11.31
N LEU A 77 -0.30 -9.68 10.65
CA LEU A 77 0.71 -10.68 10.34
C LEU A 77 1.20 -11.45 11.58
N LYS A 78 1.19 -10.83 12.76
CA LYS A 78 1.56 -11.46 14.04
C LYS A 78 0.54 -12.52 14.51
N ASN A 79 -0.73 -12.41 14.14
CA ASN A 79 -1.80 -13.30 14.61
C ASN A 79 -1.78 -14.63 13.86
N ASN A 80 -1.72 -14.59 12.52
CA ASN A 80 -1.61 -15.78 11.67
C ASN A 80 -0.66 -15.50 10.49
N PRO A 81 0.66 -15.73 10.67
CA PRO A 81 1.66 -15.32 9.70
C PRO A 81 1.51 -15.95 8.31
N LYS A 82 0.94 -17.16 8.19
CA LYS A 82 0.74 -17.82 6.89
C LYS A 82 -0.41 -17.18 6.12
N LEU A 83 -1.56 -17.02 6.76
CA LEU A 83 -2.76 -16.46 6.12
C LEU A 83 -2.57 -14.99 5.77
N TYR A 84 -2.21 -14.17 6.76
CA TYR A 84 -2.11 -12.72 6.56
C TYR A 84 -0.98 -12.32 5.63
N ARG A 85 0.09 -13.13 5.51
CA ARG A 85 1.11 -12.92 4.47
C ARG A 85 0.54 -13.08 3.07
N LYS A 86 -0.26 -14.13 2.84
CA LYS A 86 -0.92 -14.34 1.55
C LYS A 86 -1.88 -13.19 1.25
N LEU A 87 -2.73 -12.83 2.21
CA LEU A 87 -3.69 -11.73 2.05
C LEU A 87 -3.01 -10.38 1.80
N HIS A 88 -1.91 -10.10 2.50
CA HIS A 88 -1.14 -8.87 2.32
C HIS A 88 -0.52 -8.79 0.92
N VAL A 89 0.06 -9.89 0.43
CA VAL A 89 0.62 -9.96 -0.94
C VAL A 89 -0.49 -9.84 -1.99
N ILE A 90 -1.62 -10.54 -1.81
CA ILE A 90 -2.77 -10.44 -2.72
C ILE A 90 -3.28 -8.99 -2.77
N SER A 91 -3.48 -8.34 -1.62
CA SER A 91 -3.93 -6.95 -1.54
C SER A 91 -2.93 -5.99 -2.22
N THR A 92 -1.62 -6.24 -2.05
CA THR A 92 -0.54 -5.50 -2.72
C THR A 92 -0.62 -5.65 -4.25
N ILE A 93 -0.87 -6.86 -4.76
CA ILE A 93 -1.04 -7.10 -6.20
C ILE A 93 -2.31 -6.40 -6.71
N SER A 94 -3.41 -6.49 -5.96
CA SER A 94 -4.66 -5.80 -6.28
C SER A 94 -4.49 -4.29 -6.42
N PHE A 95 -3.58 -3.66 -5.63
CA PHE A 95 -3.24 -2.25 -5.82
C PHE A 95 -2.70 -1.97 -7.22
N PHE A 96 -1.78 -2.78 -7.73
CA PHE A 96 -1.22 -2.59 -9.07
C PHE A 96 -2.26 -2.87 -10.16
N VAL A 97 -3.07 -3.91 -10.00
CA VAL A 97 -4.17 -4.21 -10.93
C VAL A 97 -5.13 -3.02 -10.99
N TYR A 98 -5.56 -2.51 -9.84
CA TYR A 98 -6.44 -1.37 -9.76
C TYR A 98 -5.79 -0.09 -10.31
N LEU A 99 -4.48 0.10 -10.10
CA LEU A 99 -3.73 1.21 -10.69
C LEU A 99 -3.81 1.22 -12.22
N PHE A 100 -3.57 0.08 -12.88
CA PHE A 100 -3.64 0.00 -14.33
C PHE A 100 -5.07 0.16 -14.87
N ILE A 101 -6.07 -0.38 -14.17
CA ILE A 101 -7.48 -0.15 -14.48
C ILE A 101 -7.80 1.34 -14.37
N SER A 102 -7.38 1.98 -13.27
CA SER A 102 -7.65 3.39 -13.03
C SER A 102 -7.06 4.27 -14.12
N ILE A 103 -5.82 4.01 -14.58
CA ILE A 103 -5.19 4.78 -15.65
C ILE A 103 -5.93 4.67 -16.99
N LYS A 104 -6.55 3.51 -17.24
CA LYS A 104 -7.25 3.25 -18.52
C LYS A 104 -8.67 3.83 -18.55
N PHE A 105 -9.36 3.82 -17.41
CA PHE A 105 -10.81 4.06 -17.35
C PHE A 105 -11.23 5.33 -16.57
N PHE A 106 -10.30 5.99 -15.87
CA PHE A 106 -10.53 7.23 -15.11
C PHE A 106 -9.46 8.27 -15.42
#